data_AF-G0P197-F1
#
_entry.id   AF-G0P197-F1
#
_cell.length_a   1.000
_cell.length_b   1.000
_cell.length_c   1.000
_cell.angle_alpha   90.00
_cell.angle_beta   90.00
_cell.angle_gamma   90.00
#
_symmetry.space_group_name_H-M   'P 1'
#
loop_
_entity.id
_entity.type
_entity.pdbx_description
1 polymer ?
#
loop_
_entity_poly.entity_id
_entity_poly.type
_entity_poly.pdbx_seq_one_letter_code
_entity_poly.pdbx_strand_id
1 'polypeptide(L)'
;MDFEDAARVAIENNMFSKPTGDQKIFKDQCAYCFKDPHFKDGLFINLKNYHAFCREHAEIYSNNTGNKLYVQFESTKVIIEERAEERIDGEPTSKMTKLTIEADPKYEFEDKYCVVIHPDYSQKFHDVESVVEIAEYEFANTKIKFYVFFFSAIKTIAKATSAERLALMSSSSNAWDADIKLITKHVDLVQHDNGKRLALSGWQCEEDGCGLSENLWLNLTDGAVRCGRSQFVAEGKKTEGNGHMQDYYAASGFPLVVKLGTISPNLDSVDVYSYDEDDAVIDPNLEKHLKHFGLDPSKLEKTAKSTIEMELDMNEKWEWAKCTEDGAVLEPIYGPGYTGLINTGSSCYMNSVLQALIQVDSFCERYGEVAIDTFLRCPIEDIHTDFNCQFSKVIRAMLSGDYSSEADPSHNSIKPLQFKRVAAGNHREFSTSKQQDVEEYIR
;
A
#
# COMPACT_ATOMS: atom_id res chain seq x y z
N MET A 1 9.65 22.31 28.77
CA MET A 1 11.08 22.03 28.51
C MET A 1 11.41 22.68 27.19
N ASP A 2 12.48 23.46 27.11
CA ASP A 2 12.92 24.01 25.83
C ASP A 2 13.32 22.85 24.88
N PHE A 3 13.07 22.99 23.58
CA PHE A 3 13.40 21.96 22.58
C PHE A 3 14.88 21.61 22.64
N GLU A 4 15.73 22.64 22.77
CA GLU A 4 17.17 22.47 22.82
C GLU A 4 17.59 21.64 24.04
N ASP A 5 16.95 21.82 25.20
CA ASP A 5 17.19 21.03 26.41
C ASP A 5 16.72 19.56 26.28
N ALA A 6 15.55 19.33 25.68
CA ALA A 6 15.05 17.98 25.46
C ALA A 6 15.90 17.20 24.45
N ALA A 7 16.28 17.84 23.34
CA ALA A 7 17.17 17.28 22.33
C ALA A 7 18.54 16.93 22.93
N ARG A 8 19.08 17.86 23.71
CA ARG A 8 20.29 17.73 24.52
C ARG A 8 20.26 16.52 25.44
N VAL A 9 19.26 16.43 26.31
CA VAL A 9 19.11 15.33 27.27
C VAL A 9 18.98 14.00 26.53
N ALA A 10 18.27 13.99 25.40
CA ALA A 10 18.13 12.78 24.62
C ALA A 10 19.47 12.35 23.99
N ILE A 11 20.27 13.28 23.49
CA ILE A 11 21.60 12.95 22.93
C ILE A 11 22.56 12.51 24.03
N GLU A 12 22.63 13.22 25.16
CA GLU A 12 23.48 12.85 26.31
C GLU A 12 23.18 11.45 26.85
N ASN A 13 21.89 11.06 26.86
CA ASN A 13 21.45 9.77 27.36
C ASN A 13 21.33 8.69 26.27
N ASN A 14 21.85 8.94 25.05
CA ASN A 14 21.77 8.01 23.91
C ASN A 14 20.32 7.57 23.58
N MET A 15 19.37 8.50 23.75
CA MET A 15 17.95 8.38 23.44
C MET A 15 17.60 8.95 22.05
N PHE A 16 18.63 9.35 21.29
CA PHE A 16 18.58 9.71 19.88
C PHE A 16 19.83 9.18 19.21
N SER A 17 19.69 8.49 18.08
CA SER A 17 20.82 8.05 17.26
C SER A 17 20.52 8.35 15.81
N LYS A 18 21.48 8.89 15.04
CA LYS A 18 21.29 9.12 13.60
C LYS A 18 21.01 7.77 12.93
N PRO A 19 20.02 7.67 12.02
CA PRO A 19 19.72 6.40 11.38
C PRO A 19 20.92 5.96 10.53
N THR A 20 21.33 4.70 10.68
CA THR A 20 22.37 4.05 9.86
C THR A 20 21.79 3.65 8.50
N GLY A 21 22.65 3.29 7.53
CA GLY A 21 22.19 2.84 6.21
C GLY A 21 21.28 1.61 6.26
N ASP A 22 21.47 0.73 7.25
CA ASP A 22 20.69 -0.49 7.45
C ASP A 22 19.55 -0.32 8.46
N GLN A 23 19.33 0.91 8.96
CA GLN A 23 18.30 1.17 9.96
C GLN A 23 16.91 0.91 9.38
N LYS A 24 16.20 -0.06 9.94
CA LYS A 24 14.80 -0.32 9.66
C LYS A 24 13.95 0.86 10.17
N ILE A 25 13.11 1.41 9.30
CA ILE A 25 12.19 2.51 9.62
C ILE A 25 10.76 2.01 9.47
N PHE A 26 10.01 1.90 10.57
CA PHE A 26 8.61 1.49 10.56
C PHE A 26 7.74 2.74 10.55
N LYS A 27 7.18 3.07 9.38
CA LYS A 27 6.40 4.31 9.17
C LYS A 27 5.03 4.12 8.51
N ASP A 28 4.61 2.88 8.29
CA ASP A 28 3.33 2.59 7.60
C ASP A 28 2.17 2.39 8.57
N GLN A 29 2.46 2.00 9.82
CA GLN A 29 1.43 1.70 10.81
C GLN A 29 2.00 1.80 12.22
N CYS A 30 1.15 2.16 13.19
CA CYS A 30 1.48 2.11 14.60
C CYS A 30 1.93 0.70 15.03
N ALA A 31 2.94 0.62 15.89
CA ALA A 31 3.41 -0.65 16.44
C ALA A 31 2.35 -1.39 17.27
N TYR A 32 1.44 -0.67 17.93
CA TYR A 32 0.48 -1.23 18.90
C TYR A 32 -0.98 -1.26 18.40
N CYS A 33 -1.30 -0.62 17.26
CA CYS A 33 -2.62 -0.68 16.63
C CYS A 33 -2.55 -0.47 15.11
N PHE A 34 -3.69 -0.40 14.43
CA PHE A 34 -3.79 -0.27 12.97
C PHE A 34 -3.90 1.18 12.48
N LYS A 35 -3.74 2.19 13.35
CA LYS A 35 -3.66 3.59 12.91
C LYS A 35 -2.42 3.76 12.02
N ASP A 36 -2.60 4.44 10.89
CA ASP A 36 -1.58 4.70 9.87
C ASP A 36 -1.37 6.24 9.71
N PRO A 37 -0.50 6.72 8.78
CA PRO A 37 -0.25 8.15 8.58
C PRO A 37 -1.45 8.99 8.16
N HIS A 38 -2.54 8.37 7.67
CA HIS A 38 -3.75 9.03 7.20
C HIS A 38 -4.77 9.27 8.32
N PHE A 39 -4.58 8.63 9.48
CA PHE A 39 -5.39 8.93 10.67
C PHE A 39 -5.06 10.32 11.22
N LYS A 40 -6.00 10.84 12.03
CA LYS A 40 -5.80 12.08 12.79
C LYS A 40 -4.47 12.03 13.57
N ASP A 41 -3.72 13.13 13.48
CA ASP A 41 -2.39 13.34 14.06
C ASP A 41 -1.27 12.45 13.47
N GLY A 42 -1.58 11.58 12.51
CA GLY A 42 -0.63 10.69 11.85
C GLY A 42 0.12 9.76 12.80
N LEU A 43 1.39 9.50 12.45
CA LEU A 43 2.28 8.61 13.20
C LEU A 43 3.44 9.37 13.84
N PHE A 44 3.85 8.93 15.02
CA PHE A 44 4.96 9.46 15.80
C PHE A 44 6.09 8.43 15.78
N ILE A 45 7.08 8.66 14.92
CA ILE A 45 8.24 7.79 14.71
C ILE A 45 9.28 8.12 15.77
N ASN A 46 9.54 7.19 16.67
CA ASN A 46 10.48 7.41 17.77
C ASN A 46 11.91 7.53 17.24
N LEU A 47 12.63 8.58 17.60
CA LEU A 47 13.95 8.84 17.05
C LEU A 47 15.11 8.05 17.69
N LYS A 48 14.80 7.15 18.64
CA LYS A 48 15.78 6.18 19.17
C LYS A 48 15.78 4.88 18.37
N ASN A 49 14.59 4.37 18.06
CA ASN A 49 14.40 3.01 17.53
C ASN A 49 13.69 2.97 16.16
N TYR A 50 13.13 4.09 15.69
CA TYR A 50 12.46 4.22 14.40
C TYR A 50 11.17 3.39 14.24
N HIS A 51 10.51 3.06 15.36
CA HIS A 51 9.17 2.51 15.37
C HIS A 51 8.13 3.63 15.43
N ALA A 52 7.07 3.53 14.63
CA ALA A 52 5.95 4.44 14.64
C ALA A 52 4.91 4.06 15.70
N PHE A 53 4.34 5.09 16.33
CA PHE A 53 3.22 4.96 17.25
C PHE A 53 2.14 5.98 16.88
N CYS A 54 0.86 5.67 17.04
CA CYS A 54 -0.16 6.72 17.04
C CYS A 54 0.02 7.60 18.30
N ARG A 55 -0.66 8.75 18.35
CA ARG A 55 -0.52 9.71 19.45
C ARG A 55 -0.62 9.08 20.85
N GLU A 56 -1.68 8.31 21.10
CA GLU A 56 -1.92 7.66 22.39
C GLU A 56 -0.80 6.66 22.74
N HIS A 57 -0.39 5.83 21.78
CA HIS A 57 0.66 4.83 22.01
C HIS A 57 2.05 5.46 22.14
N ALA A 58 2.30 6.62 21.51
CA ALA A 58 3.53 7.38 21.71
C ALA A 58 3.64 7.88 23.15
N GLU A 59 2.51 8.28 23.76
CA GLU A 59 2.46 8.70 25.16
C GLU A 59 2.72 7.52 26.10
N ILE A 60 2.04 6.40 25.89
CA ILE A 60 2.25 5.17 26.66
C ILE A 60 3.72 4.72 26.56
N TYR A 61 4.28 4.67 25.35
CA TYR A 61 5.66 4.27 25.13
C TYR A 61 6.65 5.24 25.77
N SER A 62 6.43 6.55 25.66
CA SER A 62 7.27 7.58 26.27
C SER A 62 7.29 7.47 27.79
N ASN A 63 6.12 7.27 28.40
CA ASN A 63 5.98 7.15 29.85
C ASN A 63 6.66 5.89 30.39
N ASN A 64 6.62 4.78 29.65
CA ASN A 64 7.26 3.52 30.05
C ASN A 64 8.78 3.51 29.82
N THR A 65 9.27 4.09 28.72
CA THR A 65 10.67 3.96 28.30
C THR A 65 11.53 5.19 28.52
N GLY A 66 10.91 6.35 28.75
CA GLY A 66 11.60 7.65 28.79
C GLY A 66 12.02 8.18 27.40
N ASN A 67 11.70 7.48 26.30
CA ASN A 67 12.00 7.96 24.95
C ASN A 67 11.00 9.03 24.53
N LYS A 68 11.43 10.31 24.52
CA LYS A 68 10.51 11.46 24.37
C LYS A 68 10.55 12.15 23.01
N LEU A 69 11.50 11.81 22.14
CA LEU A 69 11.70 12.47 20.84
C LEU A 69 11.08 11.66 19.70
N TYR A 70 10.27 12.35 18.88
CA TYR A 70 9.59 11.74 17.74
C TYR A 70 9.63 12.65 16.51
N VAL A 71 9.53 12.03 15.34
CA VAL A 71 9.07 12.68 14.11
C VAL A 71 7.61 12.31 13.90
N GLN A 72 6.74 13.29 13.96
CA GLN A 72 5.36 13.18 13.51
C GLN A 72 5.34 13.13 11.97
N PHE A 73 4.64 12.15 11.41
CA PHE A 73 4.43 11.93 9.99
C PHE A 73 2.92 11.89 9.73
N GLU A 74 2.41 12.88 9.02
CA GLU A 74 1.02 12.98 8.58
C GLU A 74 1.01 12.87 7.05
N SER A 75 0.12 12.07 6.47
CA SER A 75 -0.03 11.96 5.01
C SER A 75 -1.49 12.21 4.64
N THR A 76 -1.75 13.25 3.85
CA THR A 76 -3.10 13.65 3.47
C THR A 76 -3.34 13.41 1.99
N LYS A 77 -4.44 12.73 1.65
CA LYS A 77 -4.87 12.56 0.26
C LYS A 77 -5.49 13.87 -0.25
N VAL A 78 -4.79 14.54 -1.16
CA VAL A 78 -5.23 15.79 -1.80
C VAL A 78 -5.77 15.48 -3.18
N ILE A 79 -7.02 15.85 -3.45
CA ILE A 79 -7.61 15.74 -4.78
C ILE A 79 -7.10 16.91 -5.64
N ILE A 80 -6.45 16.61 -6.75
CA ILE A 80 -6.06 17.57 -7.76
C ILE A 80 -7.31 17.89 -8.59
N GLU A 81 -7.92 19.03 -8.30
CA GLU A 81 -8.92 19.61 -9.20
C GLU A 81 -8.21 20.03 -10.49
N GLU A 82 -8.48 19.35 -11.60
CA GLU A 82 -8.07 19.85 -12.91
C GLU A 82 -8.77 21.20 -13.14
N ARG A 83 -8.00 22.30 -13.08
CA ARG A 83 -8.50 23.59 -13.58
C ARG A 83 -8.83 23.38 -15.04
N ALA A 84 -10.13 23.40 -15.36
CA ALA A 84 -10.60 23.45 -16.72
C ALA A 84 -9.90 24.63 -17.42
N GLU A 85 -8.92 24.32 -18.28
CA GLU A 85 -8.40 25.30 -19.21
C GLU A 85 -9.60 25.79 -20.04
N GLU A 86 -9.84 27.10 -20.00
CA GLU A 86 -10.85 27.76 -20.82
C GLU A 86 -10.60 27.41 -22.29
N ARG A 87 -11.36 26.44 -22.81
CA ARG A 87 -11.37 26.13 -24.24
C ARG A 87 -12.05 27.27 -24.98
N ILE A 88 -11.24 28.15 -25.57
CA ILE A 88 -11.65 29.07 -26.63
C ILE A 88 -11.71 28.26 -27.93
N ASP A 89 -12.90 27.77 -28.30
CA ASP A 89 -13.53 28.05 -29.60
C ASP A 89 -14.77 27.18 -29.82
N GLY A 90 -15.82 27.81 -30.33
CA GLY A 90 -17.13 27.20 -30.51
C GLY A 90 -17.22 26.29 -31.73
N GLU A 91 -17.44 25.00 -31.49
CA GLU A 91 -18.12 24.09 -32.44
C GLU A 91 -19.02 23.09 -31.68
N PRO A 92 -20.27 22.87 -32.13
CA PRO A 92 -21.20 22.01 -31.42
C PRO A 92 -21.02 20.55 -31.87
N THR A 93 -20.61 19.66 -30.97
CA THR A 93 -20.65 18.21 -31.24
C THR A 93 -21.87 17.56 -30.60
N SER A 94 -22.81 17.19 -31.46
CA SER A 94 -23.96 16.37 -31.12
C SER A 94 -23.54 14.92 -30.84
N LYS A 95 -23.84 14.46 -29.62
CA LYS A 95 -24.22 13.08 -29.25
C LYS A 95 -23.45 11.92 -29.90
N MET A 96 -22.52 11.34 -29.13
CA MET A 96 -22.55 9.90 -28.83
C MET A 96 -22.29 9.71 -27.34
N THR A 97 -23.31 9.27 -26.62
CA THR A 97 -23.24 8.72 -25.27
C THR A 97 -22.50 7.39 -25.34
N LYS A 98 -21.16 7.42 -25.27
CA LYS A 98 -20.38 6.29 -24.76
C LYS A 98 -20.21 6.53 -23.27
N LEU A 99 -20.38 5.47 -22.48
CA LEU A 99 -20.04 5.41 -21.07
C LEU A 99 -18.56 5.77 -20.90
N THR A 100 -18.25 7.05 -20.78
CA THR A 100 -16.95 7.50 -20.32
C THR A 100 -16.89 7.09 -18.85
N ILE A 101 -15.97 6.20 -18.51
CA ILE A 101 -15.58 5.99 -17.11
C ILE A 101 -15.15 7.37 -16.62
N GLU A 102 -15.85 7.92 -15.63
CA GLU A 102 -15.43 9.17 -14.99
C GLU A 102 -13.97 8.98 -14.59
N ALA A 103 -13.08 9.80 -15.16
CA ALA A 103 -11.67 9.72 -14.83
C ALA A 103 -11.55 9.89 -13.31
N ASP A 104 -10.95 8.91 -12.64
CA ASP A 104 -10.73 9.00 -11.20
C ASP A 104 -10.08 10.34 -10.89
N PRO A 105 -10.59 11.09 -9.89
CA PRO A 105 -9.97 12.34 -9.49
C PRO A 105 -8.50 12.07 -9.21
N LYS A 106 -7.62 12.77 -9.93
CA LYS A 106 -6.17 12.70 -9.67
C LYS A 106 -5.98 13.05 -8.21
N TYR A 107 -5.28 12.19 -7.47
CA TYR A 107 -4.94 12.46 -6.09
C TYR A 107 -3.43 12.40 -5.91
N GLU A 108 -2.92 13.34 -5.12
CA GLU A 108 -1.55 13.36 -4.64
C GLU A 108 -1.58 13.19 -3.12
N PHE A 109 -0.55 12.57 -2.57
CA PHE A 109 -0.36 12.53 -1.13
C PHE A 109 0.56 13.67 -0.73
N GLU A 110 0.05 14.54 0.15
CA GLU A 110 0.86 15.55 0.80
C GLU A 110 1.37 14.98 2.12
N ASP A 111 2.67 14.65 2.13
CA ASP A 111 3.36 14.15 3.31
C ASP A 111 3.98 15.32 4.09
N LYS A 112 3.73 15.34 5.40
CA LYS A 112 4.23 16.35 6.31
C LYS A 112 5.01 15.70 7.45
N TYR A 113 6.22 16.19 7.69
CA TYR A 113 7.10 15.69 8.75
C TYR A 113 7.45 16.78 9.75
N CYS A 114 7.27 16.50 11.05
CA CYS A 114 7.56 17.46 12.11
C CYS A 114 8.23 16.82 13.33
N VAL A 115 9.23 17.50 13.93
CA VAL A 115 9.77 17.04 15.22
C VAL A 115 8.85 17.46 16.36
N VAL A 116 8.55 16.51 17.24
CA VAL A 116 7.69 16.69 18.40
C VAL A 116 8.30 16.02 19.64
N ILE A 117 7.97 16.55 20.82
CA ILE A 117 8.56 16.11 22.10
C ILE A 117 7.47 15.83 23.12
N HIS A 118 7.44 14.62 23.67
CA HIS A 118 6.57 14.27 24.79
C HIS A 118 6.95 15.06 26.07
N PRO A 119 5.99 15.59 26.85
CA PRO A 119 4.53 15.39 26.76
C PRO A 119 3.76 16.46 25.97
N ASP A 120 4.44 17.52 25.51
CA ASP A 120 3.80 18.67 24.86
C ASP A 120 3.35 18.33 23.43
N TYR A 121 4.24 17.67 22.68
CA TYR A 121 4.12 17.32 21.28
C TYR A 121 3.67 18.48 20.37
N SER A 122 3.95 19.72 20.77
CA SER A 122 3.79 20.85 19.88
C SER A 122 4.77 20.72 18.71
N GLN A 123 4.30 20.96 17.49
CA GLN A 123 5.10 20.92 16.27
C GLN A 123 6.20 21.98 16.37
N LYS A 124 7.47 21.55 16.36
CA LYS A 124 8.61 22.47 16.52
C LYS A 124 9.28 22.85 15.21
N PHE A 125 9.30 21.94 14.22
CA PHE A 125 9.96 22.12 12.92
C PHE A 125 9.13 21.46 11.82
N HIS A 126 8.99 22.13 10.67
CA HIS A 126 8.26 21.66 9.48
C HIS A 126 9.22 21.41 8.31
N ASP A 127 8.70 20.74 7.28
CA ASP A 127 9.36 20.20 6.09
C ASP A 127 10.56 20.95 5.45
N VAL A 128 11.42 20.14 4.82
CA VAL A 128 12.85 20.35 4.62
C VAL A 128 13.18 20.87 3.22
N GLU A 129 13.02 22.17 2.97
CA GLU A 129 13.65 22.81 1.80
C GLU A 129 14.31 24.18 2.08
N SER A 130 13.95 24.87 3.17
CA SER A 130 14.40 26.25 3.42
C SER A 130 15.39 26.41 4.58
N VAL A 131 15.85 25.32 5.19
CA VAL A 131 16.75 25.41 6.35
C VAL A 131 18.20 25.52 5.92
N VAL A 132 18.74 26.73 6.07
CA VAL A 132 20.18 27.03 6.01
C VAL A 132 20.85 26.33 7.20
N GLU A 133 21.92 25.56 6.94
CA GLU A 133 22.62 24.68 7.91
C GLU A 133 22.79 25.30 9.31
N ILE A 134 22.78 24.48 10.38
CA ILE A 134 23.81 24.48 11.46
C ILE A 134 23.56 23.36 12.50
N ALA A 135 24.63 22.68 12.90
CA ALA A 135 24.72 21.99 14.19
C ALA A 135 26.02 22.36 14.94
N GLU A 136 25.97 22.71 16.22
CA GLU A 136 27.16 22.70 17.13
C GLU A 136 26.71 22.41 18.56
N TYR A 137 27.32 21.42 19.24
CA TYR A 137 27.08 21.03 20.64
C TYR A 137 28.41 21.13 21.41
N GLU A 138 28.40 21.70 22.61
CA GLU A 138 29.45 21.55 23.62
C GLU A 138 28.75 21.52 24.97
N PHE A 139 29.21 20.70 25.91
CA PHE A 139 28.45 20.33 27.09
C PHE A 139 29.28 20.35 28.35
N ALA A 140 28.72 20.97 29.40
CA ALA A 140 29.41 21.41 30.60
C ALA A 140 30.48 22.50 30.38
N ASN A 141 30.32 23.32 29.30
CA ASN A 141 30.51 24.79 29.24
C ASN A 141 30.47 25.38 27.81
N THR A 142 29.33 25.67 27.17
CA THR A 142 28.34 24.80 26.51
C THR A 142 27.85 25.57 25.26
N LYS A 143 27.82 25.03 24.02
CA LYS A 143 27.09 25.67 22.90
C LYS A 143 26.38 24.66 22.02
N ILE A 144 25.06 24.78 21.88
CA ILE A 144 24.13 23.76 21.39
C ILE A 144 23.22 24.33 20.30
N LYS A 145 23.17 23.74 19.11
CA LYS A 145 22.14 23.88 18.07
C LYS A 145 22.13 22.58 17.30
N PHE A 146 21.03 21.81 17.19
CA PHE A 146 21.05 20.48 16.54
C PHE A 146 20.01 20.31 15.44
N TYR A 147 19.77 21.35 14.67
CA TYR A 147 18.81 21.33 13.59
C TYR A 147 19.18 20.31 12.51
N VAL A 148 20.43 20.34 12.03
CA VAL A 148 20.89 19.44 10.94
C VAL A 148 20.72 17.96 11.27
N PHE A 149 20.86 17.55 12.54
CA PHE A 149 20.69 16.16 12.95
C PHE A 149 19.23 15.71 12.84
N PHE A 150 18.29 16.52 13.33
CA PHE A 150 16.87 16.24 13.18
C PHE A 150 16.41 16.33 11.73
N PHE A 151 16.93 17.29 10.96
CA PHE A 151 16.67 17.39 9.52
C PHE A 151 17.19 16.17 8.76
N SER A 152 18.40 15.68 9.09
CA SER A 152 18.92 14.45 8.51
C SER A 152 18.03 13.26 8.87
N ALA A 153 17.54 13.16 10.12
CA ALA A 153 16.63 12.09 10.52
C ALA A 153 15.31 12.17 9.76
N ILE A 154 14.68 13.35 9.66
CA ILE A 154 13.46 13.58 8.86
C ILE A 154 13.69 13.17 7.40
N LYS A 155 14.77 13.66 6.78
CA LYS A 155 15.10 13.35 5.38
C LYS A 155 15.33 11.84 5.17
N THR A 156 16.01 11.17 6.10
CA THR A 156 16.20 9.73 6.03
C THR A 156 14.88 9.00 6.20
N ILE A 157 14.04 9.37 7.17
CA ILE A 157 12.70 8.79 7.38
C ILE A 157 11.82 8.97 6.14
N ALA A 158 11.76 10.19 5.60
CA ALA A 158 10.96 10.51 4.42
C ALA A 158 11.41 9.69 3.20
N LYS A 159 12.72 9.60 2.94
CA LYS A 159 13.28 8.88 1.78
C LYS A 159 13.38 7.38 1.95
N ALA A 160 13.37 6.85 3.18
CA ALA A 160 13.53 5.42 3.39
C ALA A 160 12.32 4.64 2.88
N THR A 161 12.60 3.52 2.22
CA THR A 161 11.62 2.45 2.07
C THR A 161 11.34 1.88 3.46
N SER A 162 10.06 1.73 3.81
CA SER A 162 9.70 1.27 5.14
C SER A 162 10.14 -0.17 5.39
N ALA A 163 10.38 -0.50 6.66
CA ALA A 163 10.82 -1.82 7.07
C ALA A 163 9.77 -2.90 6.75
N GLU A 164 8.48 -2.58 6.83
CA GLU A 164 7.41 -3.49 6.45
C GLU A 164 7.46 -3.78 4.95
N ARG A 165 7.64 -2.74 4.12
CA ARG A 165 7.80 -2.89 2.66
C ARG A 165 9.05 -3.68 2.29
N LEU A 166 10.18 -3.45 2.97
CA LEU A 166 11.40 -4.23 2.77
C LEU A 166 11.22 -5.71 3.18
N ALA A 167 10.46 -5.99 4.25
CA ALA A 167 10.15 -7.35 4.69
C ALA A 167 9.25 -8.08 3.68
N LEU A 168 8.29 -7.37 3.08
CA LEU A 168 7.48 -7.89 1.98
C LEU A 168 8.36 -8.17 0.74
N MET A 169 9.26 -7.26 0.36
CA MET A 169 10.17 -7.44 -0.78
C MET A 169 11.19 -8.59 -0.61
N SER A 170 11.68 -8.81 0.62
CA SER A 170 12.71 -9.83 0.92
C SER A 170 12.15 -11.23 1.19
N SER A 171 10.86 -11.35 1.47
CA SER A 171 10.16 -12.64 1.51
C SER A 171 9.81 -13.07 0.08
N SER A 172 10.83 -13.54 -0.65
CA SER A 172 10.77 -14.01 -2.03
C SER A 172 9.84 -15.22 -2.19
N SER A 173 8.52 -15.00 -2.13
CA SER A 173 7.41 -15.93 -2.48
C SER A 173 6.03 -15.27 -2.36
N ASN A 174 5.92 -13.94 -2.25
CA ASN A 174 4.62 -13.28 -2.13
C ASN A 174 4.51 -12.09 -3.08
N ALA A 175 4.14 -12.39 -4.32
CA ALA A 175 3.15 -11.58 -5.04
C ALA A 175 1.94 -11.33 -4.10
N TRP A 176 1.14 -10.29 -4.33
CA TRP A 176 -0.10 -9.97 -3.59
C TRP A 176 -0.02 -8.96 -2.44
N ASP A 177 0.85 -7.94 -2.52
CA ASP A 177 0.33 -6.59 -2.21
C ASP A 177 -0.05 -5.98 -3.56
N ALA A 178 -1.34 -6.09 -3.93
CA ALA A 178 -1.85 -5.60 -5.20
C ALA A 178 -1.61 -4.09 -5.40
N ASP A 179 -1.25 -3.36 -4.34
CA ASP A 179 -0.91 -1.93 -4.39
C ASP A 179 0.59 -1.64 -4.61
N ILE A 180 1.46 -2.67 -4.66
CA ILE A 180 2.90 -2.46 -4.84
C ILE A 180 3.39 -3.18 -6.10
N LYS A 181 3.21 -2.51 -7.25
CA LYS A 181 3.93 -2.90 -8.47
C LYS A 181 5.45 -2.82 -8.20
N LEU A 182 6.17 -3.92 -8.38
CA LEU A 182 7.63 -3.94 -8.27
C LEU A 182 8.25 -3.50 -9.59
N ILE A 183 9.42 -2.84 -9.57
CA ILE A 183 10.17 -2.60 -10.80
C ILE A 183 10.56 -3.95 -11.40
N THR A 184 10.19 -4.18 -12.65
CA THR A 184 10.49 -5.45 -13.34
C THR A 184 11.98 -5.75 -13.35
N LYS A 185 12.36 -7.02 -13.21
CA LYS A 185 13.73 -7.48 -13.44
C LYS A 185 14.20 -7.31 -14.89
N HIS A 186 13.28 -7.05 -15.83
CA HIS A 186 13.55 -6.85 -17.25
C HIS A 186 13.72 -5.37 -17.64
N VAL A 187 14.30 -4.52 -16.77
CA VAL A 187 14.51 -3.08 -17.06
C VAL A 187 15.30 -2.85 -18.36
N ASP A 188 16.24 -3.75 -18.66
CA ASP A 188 17.08 -3.73 -19.87
C ASP A 188 16.45 -4.51 -21.05
N LEU A 189 15.12 -4.57 -21.13
CA LEU A 189 14.40 -5.23 -22.22
C LEU A 189 14.88 -4.71 -23.58
N VAL A 190 15.38 -5.60 -24.43
CA VAL A 190 15.79 -5.27 -25.79
C VAL A 190 14.61 -5.49 -26.73
N GLN A 191 14.08 -4.41 -27.29
CA GLN A 191 13.01 -4.50 -28.28
C GLN A 191 13.56 -4.89 -29.66
N HIS A 192 12.87 -5.80 -30.33
CA HIS A 192 13.20 -6.20 -31.69
C HIS A 192 12.89 -5.08 -32.67
N ASP A 193 13.83 -4.81 -33.58
CA ASP A 193 13.61 -3.88 -34.68
C ASP A 193 13.03 -4.63 -35.89
N ASN A 194 11.75 -5.01 -35.77
CA ASN A 194 11.00 -5.73 -36.81
C ASN A 194 10.14 -4.78 -37.68
N GLY A 195 10.29 -3.46 -37.53
CA GLY A 195 9.53 -2.45 -38.26
C GLY A 195 8.05 -2.33 -37.86
N LYS A 196 7.60 -3.03 -36.81
CA LYS A 196 6.19 -3.02 -36.40
C LYS A 196 5.80 -1.64 -35.85
N ARG A 197 4.64 -1.15 -36.29
CA ARG A 197 4.00 0.09 -35.81
C ARG A 197 2.52 -0.16 -35.62
N LEU A 198 1.99 0.30 -34.48
CA LEU A 198 0.60 0.08 -34.11
C LEU A 198 -0.24 1.33 -34.42
N ALA A 199 -1.50 1.11 -34.79
CA ALA A 199 -2.48 2.17 -34.84
C ALA A 199 -2.78 2.69 -33.42
N LEU A 200 -3.35 3.89 -33.31
CA LEU A 200 -3.75 4.47 -32.01
C LEU A 200 -5.09 3.90 -31.47
N SER A 201 -5.82 3.13 -32.28
CA SER A 201 -7.07 2.47 -31.87
C SER A 201 -7.43 1.34 -32.85
N GLY A 202 -8.48 0.59 -32.53
CA GLY A 202 -9.02 -0.45 -33.42
C GLY A 202 -8.21 -1.75 -33.45
N TRP A 203 -7.46 -2.04 -32.38
CA TRP A 203 -6.66 -3.26 -32.27
C TRP A 203 -7.54 -4.52 -32.21
N GLN A 204 -6.98 -5.63 -32.69
CA GLN A 204 -7.59 -6.95 -32.63
C GLN A 204 -6.53 -7.99 -32.26
N CYS A 205 -6.95 -9.08 -31.64
CA CYS A 205 -6.09 -10.21 -31.35
C CYS A 205 -5.56 -10.81 -32.66
N GLU A 206 -4.23 -10.91 -32.78
CA GLU A 206 -3.55 -11.43 -33.98
C GLU A 206 -3.54 -12.96 -34.07
N GLU A 207 -4.30 -13.65 -33.21
CA GLU A 207 -4.45 -15.11 -33.25
C GLU A 207 -5.50 -15.51 -34.26
N ASP A 208 -5.12 -16.45 -35.14
CA ASP A 208 -5.98 -16.92 -36.21
C ASP A 208 -7.28 -17.51 -35.63
N GLY A 209 -8.41 -16.90 -36.01
CA GLY A 209 -9.74 -17.33 -35.56
C GLY A 209 -10.21 -16.76 -34.21
N CYS A 210 -9.47 -15.87 -33.56
CA CYS A 210 -9.91 -15.24 -32.29
C CYS A 210 -10.92 -14.10 -32.50
N GLY A 211 -10.56 -13.08 -33.29
CA GLY A 211 -11.42 -11.94 -33.60
C GLY A 211 -11.74 -10.97 -32.45
N LEU A 212 -11.22 -11.20 -31.23
CA LEU A 212 -11.45 -10.32 -30.08
C LEU A 212 -10.81 -8.93 -30.27
N SER A 213 -11.58 -7.89 -29.93
CA SER A 213 -11.13 -6.48 -29.95
C SER A 213 -11.02 -5.85 -28.55
N GLU A 214 -11.31 -6.63 -27.50
CA GLU A 214 -11.26 -6.20 -26.10
C GLU A 214 -10.27 -7.06 -25.29
N ASN A 215 -9.87 -6.58 -24.11
CA ASN A 215 -8.88 -7.22 -23.24
C ASN A 215 -7.58 -7.60 -23.99
N LEU A 216 -7.06 -6.65 -24.77
CA LEU A 216 -5.87 -6.85 -25.58
C LEU A 216 -4.60 -6.40 -24.84
N TRP A 217 -3.58 -7.23 -24.98
CA TRP A 217 -2.25 -7.02 -24.45
C TRP A 217 -1.26 -6.90 -25.60
N LEU A 218 -0.28 -6.02 -25.43
CA LEU A 218 0.81 -5.77 -26.35
C LEU A 218 2.10 -6.30 -25.75
N ASN A 219 2.83 -7.17 -26.46
CA ASN A 219 4.17 -7.58 -26.05
C ASN A 219 5.19 -6.48 -26.32
N LEU A 220 5.94 -6.08 -25.29
CA LEU A 220 6.90 -4.98 -25.38
C LEU A 220 8.18 -5.37 -26.14
N THR A 221 8.43 -6.65 -26.38
CA THR A 221 9.63 -7.13 -27.09
C THR A 221 9.51 -6.97 -28.60
N ASP A 222 8.38 -7.39 -29.18
CA ASP A 222 8.22 -7.50 -30.65
C ASP A 222 6.93 -6.86 -31.17
N GLY A 223 6.08 -6.36 -30.28
CA GLY A 223 4.85 -5.67 -30.61
C GLY A 223 3.67 -6.60 -30.94
N ALA A 224 3.73 -7.90 -30.64
CA ALA A 224 2.59 -8.81 -30.81
C ALA A 224 1.36 -8.37 -30.01
N VAL A 225 0.17 -8.42 -30.62
CA VAL A 225 -1.10 -8.06 -29.96
C VAL A 225 -1.97 -9.31 -29.81
N ARG A 226 -2.29 -9.69 -28.57
CA ARG A 226 -3.07 -10.90 -28.26
C ARG A 226 -4.06 -10.63 -27.13
N CYS A 227 -5.17 -11.37 -27.11
CA CYS A 227 -6.13 -11.28 -26.01
C CYS A 227 -5.59 -11.90 -24.72
N GLY A 228 -5.95 -11.30 -23.59
CA GLY A 228 -5.63 -11.81 -22.26
C GLY A 228 -6.44 -13.05 -21.89
N ARG A 229 -6.24 -13.53 -20.67
CA ARG A 229 -7.01 -14.62 -20.05
C ARG A 229 -8.45 -14.17 -19.75
N SER A 230 -9.41 -15.09 -19.83
CA SER A 230 -10.75 -14.86 -19.28
C SER A 230 -10.67 -14.81 -17.76
N GLN A 231 -11.21 -13.77 -17.16
CA GLN A 231 -11.37 -13.63 -15.72
C GLN A 231 -12.87 -13.57 -15.40
N PHE A 232 -13.28 -14.14 -14.28
CA PHE A 232 -14.65 -13.93 -13.81
C PHE A 232 -14.77 -12.50 -13.30
N VAL A 233 -15.70 -11.73 -13.84
CA VAL A 233 -16.06 -10.40 -13.33
C VAL A 233 -17.32 -10.51 -12.48
N ALA A 234 -17.69 -9.42 -11.81
CA ALA A 234 -18.96 -9.32 -11.09
C ALA A 234 -20.15 -9.69 -12.01
N GLU A 235 -21.28 -10.13 -11.42
CA GLU A 235 -22.48 -10.66 -12.09
C GLU A 235 -22.34 -12.03 -12.77
N GLY A 236 -21.27 -12.78 -12.51
CA GLY A 236 -21.08 -14.12 -13.09
C GLY A 236 -20.75 -14.11 -14.59
N LYS A 237 -20.45 -12.94 -15.15
CA LYS A 237 -19.93 -12.80 -16.51
C LYS A 237 -18.41 -13.03 -16.52
N LYS A 238 -17.87 -13.49 -17.64
CA LYS A 238 -16.42 -13.58 -17.85
C LYS A 238 -15.96 -12.41 -18.71
N THR A 239 -14.78 -11.85 -18.45
CA THR A 239 -14.13 -10.99 -19.43
C THR A 239 -13.89 -11.79 -20.71
N GLU A 240 -14.02 -11.11 -21.85
CA GLU A 240 -13.61 -11.68 -23.12
C GLU A 240 -12.10 -11.88 -23.12
N GLY A 241 -11.64 -13.09 -23.44
CA GLY A 241 -10.23 -13.43 -23.41
C GLY A 241 -10.01 -14.93 -23.52
N ASN A 242 -9.20 -15.36 -24.49
CA ASN A 242 -8.91 -16.77 -24.72
C ASN A 242 -7.53 -17.20 -24.19
N GLY A 243 -6.78 -16.29 -23.56
CA GLY A 243 -5.45 -16.60 -23.02
C GLY A 243 -4.31 -16.58 -24.04
N HIS A 244 -4.54 -16.17 -25.29
CA HIS A 244 -3.53 -16.22 -26.36
C HIS A 244 -2.24 -15.45 -26.06
N MET A 245 -2.26 -14.40 -25.22
CA MET A 245 -1.01 -13.75 -24.82
C MET A 245 -0.15 -14.64 -23.92
N GLN A 246 -0.78 -15.48 -23.09
CA GLN A 246 -0.08 -16.46 -22.25
C GLN A 246 0.49 -17.60 -23.12
N ASP A 247 -0.26 -18.07 -24.10
CA ASP A 247 0.23 -19.07 -25.07
C ASP A 247 1.40 -18.51 -25.88
N TYR A 248 1.30 -17.24 -26.28
CA TYR A 248 2.37 -16.53 -26.99
C TYR A 248 3.64 -16.41 -26.15
N TYR A 249 3.52 -16.05 -24.87
CA TYR A 249 4.65 -16.06 -23.94
C TYR A 249 5.27 -17.45 -23.81
N ALA A 250 4.47 -18.50 -23.66
CA ALA A 250 4.97 -19.88 -23.55
C ALA A 250 5.77 -20.31 -24.80
N ALA A 251 5.42 -19.81 -25.99
CA ALA A 251 6.11 -20.11 -27.24
C ALA A 251 7.36 -19.23 -27.50
N SER A 252 7.31 -17.94 -27.12
CA SER A 252 8.35 -16.96 -27.46
C SER A 252 9.35 -16.68 -26.34
N GLY A 253 8.92 -16.80 -25.08
CA GLY A 253 9.67 -16.40 -23.88
C GLY A 253 9.71 -14.88 -23.65
N PHE A 254 8.93 -14.08 -24.37
CA PHE A 254 8.97 -12.61 -24.26
C PHE A 254 8.18 -12.08 -23.04
N PRO A 255 8.84 -11.55 -22.00
CA PRO A 255 8.28 -11.54 -20.66
C PRO A 255 7.28 -10.41 -20.39
N LEU A 256 7.50 -9.22 -20.98
CA LEU A 256 6.75 -8.01 -20.63
C LEU A 256 5.62 -7.71 -21.61
N VAL A 257 4.44 -7.44 -21.05
CA VAL A 257 3.26 -7.04 -21.80
C VAL A 257 2.57 -5.84 -21.16
N VAL A 258 1.93 -5.01 -21.98
CA VAL A 258 1.13 -3.84 -21.55
C VAL A 258 -0.31 -3.97 -22.02
N LYS A 259 -1.28 -3.65 -21.17
CA LYS A 259 -2.72 -3.70 -21.52
C LYS A 259 -3.09 -2.47 -22.34
N LEU A 260 -3.44 -2.66 -23.62
CA LEU A 260 -3.59 -1.57 -24.59
C LEU A 260 -4.63 -0.51 -24.18
N GLY A 261 -5.75 -0.94 -23.60
CA GLY A 261 -6.82 -0.02 -23.17
C GLY A 261 -6.50 0.81 -21.92
N THR A 262 -5.37 0.55 -21.24
CA THR A 262 -4.96 1.29 -20.03
C THR A 262 -3.93 2.38 -20.31
N ILE A 263 -3.41 2.46 -21.53
CA ILE A 263 -2.38 3.43 -21.89
C ILE A 263 -2.96 4.85 -21.81
N SER A 264 -2.31 5.70 -21.02
CA SER A 264 -2.69 7.09 -20.79
C SER A 264 -1.46 7.95 -20.52
N PRO A 265 -1.58 9.29 -20.45
CA PRO A 265 -0.47 10.16 -20.10
C PRO A 265 0.09 9.89 -18.69
N ASN A 266 -0.71 9.30 -17.79
CA ASN A 266 -0.27 8.89 -16.47
C ASN A 266 0.31 7.46 -16.53
N LEU A 267 1.62 7.36 -16.77
CA LEU A 267 2.32 6.08 -16.92
C LEU A 267 2.21 5.15 -15.72
N ASP A 268 2.08 5.69 -14.50
CA ASP A 268 1.94 4.89 -13.28
C ASP A 268 0.60 4.12 -13.25
N SER A 269 -0.41 4.65 -13.94
CA SER A 269 -1.73 4.02 -14.06
C SER A 269 -1.83 2.96 -15.17
N VAL A 270 -0.78 2.81 -15.99
CA VAL A 270 -0.75 1.83 -17.09
C VAL A 270 -0.47 0.43 -16.54
N ASP A 271 -1.22 -0.56 -17.04
CA ASP A 271 -1.05 -1.95 -16.63
C ASP A 271 0.06 -2.62 -17.44
N VAL A 272 1.17 -2.86 -16.76
CA VAL A 272 2.27 -3.69 -17.25
C VAL A 272 2.30 -4.97 -16.44
N TYR A 273 2.38 -6.11 -17.12
CA TYR A 273 2.46 -7.43 -16.52
C TYR A 273 3.69 -8.17 -17.04
N SER A 274 4.35 -8.88 -16.15
CA SER A 274 5.49 -9.73 -16.47
C SER A 274 5.10 -11.18 -16.30
N TYR A 275 5.10 -11.95 -17.38
CA TYR A 275 4.83 -13.37 -17.33
C TYR A 275 5.94 -14.18 -16.63
N ASP A 276 7.18 -13.69 -16.68
CA ASP A 276 8.32 -14.33 -16.02
C ASP A 276 8.41 -14.01 -14.51
N GLU A 277 7.70 -12.97 -14.06
CA GLU A 277 7.55 -12.63 -12.64
C GLU A 277 6.16 -13.04 -12.11
N ASP A 278 5.26 -13.45 -13.00
CA ASP A 278 3.85 -13.75 -12.76
C ASP A 278 3.11 -12.65 -11.97
N ASP A 279 3.45 -11.38 -12.23
CA ASP A 279 2.95 -10.25 -11.46
C ASP A 279 2.85 -8.95 -12.29
N ALA A 280 2.07 -8.00 -11.77
CA ALA A 280 2.03 -6.63 -12.27
C ALA A 280 3.30 -5.88 -11.85
N VAL A 281 3.92 -5.18 -12.81
CA VAL A 281 5.25 -4.57 -12.63
C VAL A 281 5.26 -3.11 -13.03
N ILE A 282 6.26 -2.37 -12.55
CA ILE A 282 6.64 -1.04 -13.03
C ILE A 282 7.74 -1.24 -14.06
N ASP A 283 7.54 -0.67 -15.25
CA ASP A 283 8.59 -0.52 -16.25
C ASP A 283 9.05 0.94 -16.28
N PRO A 284 10.23 1.28 -15.71
CA PRO A 284 10.76 2.64 -15.71
C PRO A 284 10.98 3.22 -17.11
N ASN A 285 11.07 2.36 -18.12
CA ASN A 285 11.31 2.72 -19.52
C ASN A 285 10.04 2.61 -20.39
N LEU A 286 8.85 2.49 -19.78
CA LEU A 286 7.60 2.22 -20.48
C LEU A 286 7.32 3.20 -21.62
N GLU A 287 7.53 4.50 -21.39
CA GLU A 287 7.32 5.53 -22.42
C GLU A 287 8.18 5.28 -23.67
N LYS A 288 9.44 4.92 -23.45
CA LYS A 288 10.38 4.59 -24.53
C LYS A 288 9.93 3.32 -25.25
N HIS A 289 9.51 2.30 -24.52
CA HIS A 289 9.04 1.03 -25.09
C HIS A 289 7.76 1.19 -25.93
N LEU A 290 6.82 2.03 -25.48
CA LEU A 290 5.60 2.35 -26.22
C LEU A 290 5.89 3.15 -27.49
N LYS A 291 6.76 4.16 -27.39
CA LYS A 291 7.18 4.99 -28.53
C LYS A 291 7.87 4.18 -29.62
N HIS A 292 8.60 3.12 -29.28
CA HIS A 292 9.20 2.20 -30.26
C HIS A 292 8.15 1.62 -31.23
N PHE A 293 6.95 1.31 -30.75
CA PHE A 293 5.86 0.81 -31.59
C PHE A 293 4.94 1.91 -32.15
N GLY A 294 5.29 3.19 -31.95
CA GLY A 294 4.50 4.33 -32.41
C GLY A 294 3.31 4.70 -31.51
N LEU A 295 3.26 4.17 -30.28
CA LEU A 295 2.25 4.52 -29.28
C LEU A 295 2.80 5.64 -28.40
N ASP A 296 2.26 6.85 -28.56
CA ASP A 296 2.59 8.01 -27.74
C ASP A 296 1.55 8.15 -26.62
N PRO A 297 1.90 7.94 -25.34
CA PRO A 297 0.96 7.99 -24.24
C PRO A 297 0.20 9.33 -24.14
N SER A 298 0.82 10.44 -24.57
CA SER A 298 0.20 11.77 -24.60
C SER A 298 -0.98 11.89 -25.58
N LYS A 299 -1.13 10.94 -26.50
CA LYS A 299 -2.18 10.93 -27.54
C LYS A 299 -3.23 9.84 -27.32
N LEU A 300 -3.13 9.11 -26.22
CA LEU A 300 -4.01 7.99 -25.88
C LEU A 300 -4.76 8.33 -24.60
N GLU A 301 -6.03 7.97 -24.56
CA GLU A 301 -6.86 8.07 -23.38
C GLU A 301 -7.17 6.66 -22.87
N LYS A 302 -7.28 6.53 -21.55
CA LYS A 302 -7.66 5.27 -20.91
C LYS A 302 -9.07 4.88 -21.37
N THR A 303 -9.20 3.71 -21.99
CA THR A 303 -10.44 3.20 -22.59
C THR A 303 -10.91 1.88 -21.96
N ALA A 304 -10.10 1.29 -21.07
CA ALA A 304 -10.42 0.08 -20.33
C ALA A 304 -9.99 0.20 -18.87
N LYS A 305 -10.72 -0.49 -17.98
CA LYS A 305 -10.32 -0.62 -16.57
C LYS A 305 -8.97 -1.32 -16.45
N SER A 306 -8.18 -0.90 -15.47
CA SER A 306 -7.00 -1.65 -15.06
C SER A 306 -7.41 -2.99 -14.42
N THR A 307 -6.47 -3.92 -14.32
CA THR A 307 -6.62 -5.22 -13.66
C THR A 307 -6.95 -5.03 -12.18
N ILE A 308 -6.27 -4.09 -11.51
CA ILE A 308 -6.56 -3.75 -10.12
C ILE A 308 -7.94 -3.11 -9.95
N GLU A 309 -8.38 -2.24 -10.86
CA GLU A 309 -9.75 -1.69 -10.84
C GLU A 309 -10.80 -2.78 -11.04
N MET A 310 -10.53 -3.75 -11.93
CA MET A 310 -11.40 -4.91 -12.09
C MET A 310 -11.47 -5.74 -10.81
N GLU A 311 -10.35 -5.91 -10.10
CA GLU A 311 -10.27 -6.64 -8.83
C GLU A 311 -10.93 -5.88 -7.66
N LEU A 312 -10.82 -4.54 -7.63
CA LEU A 312 -11.51 -3.69 -6.65
C LEU A 312 -13.02 -3.69 -6.90
N ASP A 313 -13.46 -3.52 -8.15
CA ASP A 313 -14.87 -3.68 -8.54
C ASP A 313 -15.40 -5.07 -8.16
N MET A 314 -14.55 -6.10 -8.33
CA MET A 314 -14.88 -7.45 -7.88
C MET A 314 -15.05 -7.47 -6.38
N ASN A 315 -14.07 -7.03 -5.58
CA ASN A 315 -14.14 -7.06 -4.12
C ASN A 315 -15.30 -6.25 -3.56
N GLU A 316 -15.49 -5.01 -4.03
CA GLU A 316 -16.56 -4.12 -3.60
C GLU A 316 -17.94 -4.74 -3.89
N LYS A 317 -18.10 -5.39 -5.06
CA LYS A 317 -19.37 -6.05 -5.42
C LYS A 317 -19.49 -7.48 -4.89
N TRP A 318 -18.38 -8.16 -4.57
CA TRP A 318 -18.39 -9.48 -3.93
C TRP A 318 -18.81 -9.37 -2.48
N GLU A 319 -18.38 -8.31 -1.78
CA GLU A 319 -18.89 -7.98 -0.44
C GLU A 319 -20.40 -7.70 -0.48
N TRP A 320 -20.92 -7.10 -1.55
CA TRP A 320 -22.38 -6.91 -1.73
C TRP A 320 -23.14 -8.20 -2.11
N ALA A 321 -22.58 -9.02 -3.02
CA ALA A 321 -23.26 -10.19 -3.58
C ALA A 321 -23.15 -11.47 -2.73
N LYS A 322 -22.19 -11.55 -1.80
CA LYS A 322 -21.95 -12.76 -0.99
C LYS A 322 -22.33 -12.60 0.49
N CYS A 323 -22.58 -11.39 0.96
CA CYS A 323 -23.05 -11.13 2.33
C CYS A 323 -24.57 -11.02 2.45
N THR A 324 -25.32 -11.11 1.36
CA THR A 324 -26.79 -11.18 1.43
C THR A 324 -27.22 -12.61 1.13
N GLU A 325 -27.80 -13.28 2.13
CA GLU A 325 -28.80 -14.32 1.86
C GLU A 325 -29.74 -13.75 0.79
N ASP A 326 -29.87 -14.42 -0.36
CA ASP A 326 -30.59 -13.95 -1.55
C ASP A 326 -31.61 -12.82 -1.29
N GLY A 327 -31.23 -11.57 -1.58
CA GLY A 327 -32.15 -10.43 -1.60
C GLY A 327 -32.46 -9.74 -0.28
N ALA A 328 -31.81 -10.08 0.84
CA ALA A 328 -31.98 -9.38 2.11
C ALA A 328 -31.04 -8.15 2.22
N VAL A 329 -31.59 -6.96 2.44
CA VAL A 329 -30.78 -5.79 2.84
C VAL A 329 -30.50 -5.92 4.34
N LEU A 330 -29.25 -6.24 4.70
CA LEU A 330 -28.83 -6.35 6.10
C LEU A 330 -28.54 -4.97 6.69
N GLU A 331 -28.85 -4.80 7.98
CA GLU A 331 -28.51 -3.58 8.73
C GLU A 331 -27.02 -3.59 9.11
N PRO A 332 -26.24 -2.55 8.76
CA PRO A 332 -24.85 -2.44 9.21
C PRO A 332 -24.78 -2.34 10.73
N ILE A 333 -23.83 -3.08 11.31
CA ILE A 333 -23.55 -3.06 12.75
C ILE A 333 -22.16 -2.49 13.01
N TYR A 334 -22.03 -1.74 14.10
CA TYR A 334 -20.81 -1.04 14.48
C TYR A 334 -20.48 -1.25 15.96
N GLY A 335 -19.22 -1.03 16.31
CA GLY A 335 -18.73 -0.97 17.68
C GLY A 335 -17.79 -2.11 18.07
N PRO A 336 -17.46 -2.21 19.37
CA PRO A 336 -16.60 -3.25 19.93
C PRO A 336 -17.02 -4.66 19.51
N GLY A 337 -16.11 -5.45 18.94
CA GLY A 337 -16.36 -6.80 18.47
C GLY A 337 -16.96 -6.90 17.06
N TYR A 338 -17.25 -5.78 16.41
CA TYR A 338 -17.86 -5.70 15.07
C TYR A 338 -16.94 -5.07 14.02
N THR A 339 -15.62 -5.20 14.19
CA THR A 339 -14.63 -4.70 13.23
C THR A 339 -14.50 -5.64 12.02
N GLY A 340 -14.59 -5.07 10.82
CA GLY A 340 -14.34 -5.78 9.57
C GLY A 340 -12.85 -6.12 9.37
N LEU A 341 -12.60 -7.25 8.71
CA LEU A 341 -11.24 -7.68 8.33
C LEU A 341 -11.11 -7.67 6.81
N ILE A 342 -10.24 -6.81 6.29
CA ILE A 342 -10.02 -6.68 4.84
C ILE A 342 -9.37 -7.97 4.31
N ASN A 343 -9.87 -8.48 3.19
CA ASN A 343 -9.26 -9.63 2.52
C ASN A 343 -7.96 -9.22 1.81
N THR A 344 -6.85 -9.87 2.14
CA THR A 344 -5.49 -9.56 1.68
C THR A 344 -4.94 -10.63 0.74
N GLY A 345 -5.75 -11.01 -0.24
CA GLY A 345 -5.46 -12.10 -1.16
C GLY A 345 -5.67 -13.47 -0.50
N SER A 346 -6.79 -14.11 -0.83
CA SER A 346 -7.22 -15.41 -0.31
C SER A 346 -7.23 -15.55 1.22
N SER A 347 -7.27 -14.45 1.99
CA SER A 347 -7.10 -14.48 3.45
C SER A 347 -8.42 -14.70 4.22
N CYS A 348 -9.50 -15.09 3.53
CA CYS A 348 -10.80 -15.29 4.15
C CYS A 348 -10.78 -16.38 5.23
N TYR A 349 -9.97 -17.44 5.07
CA TYR A 349 -9.83 -18.48 6.08
C TYR A 349 -9.31 -17.90 7.41
N MET A 350 -8.26 -17.09 7.36
CA MET A 350 -7.69 -16.41 8.53
C MET A 350 -8.71 -15.43 9.13
N ASN A 351 -9.38 -14.65 8.30
CA ASN A 351 -10.37 -13.68 8.76
C ASN A 351 -11.53 -14.38 9.50
N SER A 352 -12.02 -15.51 8.99
CA SER A 352 -13.04 -16.32 9.66
C SER A 352 -12.56 -16.89 11.00
N VAL A 353 -11.32 -17.37 11.08
CA VAL A 353 -10.73 -17.85 12.34
C VAL A 353 -10.63 -16.73 13.37
N LEU A 354 -10.11 -15.57 12.97
CA LEU A 354 -9.98 -14.42 13.87
C LEU A 354 -11.35 -13.97 14.41
N GLN A 355 -12.36 -13.90 13.55
CA GLN A 355 -13.74 -13.57 13.97
C GLN A 355 -14.33 -14.62 14.93
N ALA A 356 -14.01 -15.91 14.75
CA ALA A 356 -14.44 -16.95 15.67
C ALA A 356 -13.69 -16.89 17.02
N LEU A 357 -12.39 -16.60 17.01
CA LEU A 357 -11.57 -16.54 18.22
C LEU A 357 -11.95 -15.40 19.16
N ILE A 358 -12.39 -14.25 18.63
CA ILE A 358 -12.87 -13.13 19.47
C ILE A 358 -14.21 -13.42 20.18
N GLN A 359 -14.89 -14.52 19.85
CA GLN A 359 -16.09 -14.97 20.58
C GLN A 359 -15.74 -15.83 21.80
N VAL A 360 -14.45 -16.12 22.02
CA VAL A 360 -13.98 -16.95 23.13
C VAL A 360 -13.31 -16.07 24.17
N ASP A 361 -13.93 -15.93 25.34
CA ASP A 361 -13.50 -15.01 26.41
C ASP A 361 -12.02 -15.16 26.77
N SER A 362 -11.50 -16.40 26.85
CA SER A 362 -10.10 -16.62 27.19
C SER A 362 -9.11 -16.01 26.20
N PHE A 363 -9.48 -15.91 24.92
CA PHE A 363 -8.67 -15.22 23.90
C PHE A 363 -8.76 -13.69 24.07
N CYS A 364 -9.97 -13.17 24.34
CA CYS A 364 -10.21 -11.76 24.58
C CYS A 364 -9.46 -11.25 25.82
N GLU A 365 -9.47 -12.00 26.92
CA GLU A 365 -8.73 -11.69 28.14
C GLU A 365 -7.21 -11.72 27.88
N ARG A 366 -6.71 -12.78 27.24
CA ARG A 366 -5.27 -13.00 27.05
C ARG A 366 -4.63 -12.03 26.06
N TYR A 367 -5.33 -11.69 24.98
CA TYR A 367 -4.80 -10.95 23.84
C TYR A 367 -5.47 -9.60 23.60
N GLY A 368 -6.63 -9.32 24.23
CA GLY A 368 -7.32 -8.03 24.14
C GLY A 368 -7.07 -7.16 25.37
N GLU A 369 -7.52 -7.60 26.55
CA GLU A 369 -7.53 -6.77 27.77
C GLU A 369 -6.11 -6.40 28.24
N VAL A 370 -5.17 -7.35 28.20
CA VAL A 370 -3.77 -7.15 28.60
C VAL A 370 -2.83 -6.87 27.42
N ALA A 371 -3.37 -6.45 26.27
CA ALA A 371 -2.59 -6.20 25.05
C ALA A 371 -1.48 -5.17 25.26
N ILE A 372 -1.79 -4.05 25.94
CA ILE A 372 -0.80 -2.99 26.21
C ILE A 372 0.36 -3.52 27.06
N ASP A 373 0.07 -4.29 28.11
CA ASP A 373 1.11 -4.94 28.92
C ASP A 373 1.96 -5.92 28.11
N THR A 374 1.33 -6.65 27.19
CA THR A 374 2.03 -7.56 26.28
C THR A 374 3.00 -6.79 25.39
N PHE A 375 2.57 -5.67 24.83
CA PHE A 375 3.42 -4.80 24.00
C PHE A 375 4.58 -4.19 24.78
N LEU A 376 4.33 -3.75 26.02
CA LEU A 376 5.36 -3.11 26.85
C LEU A 376 6.40 -4.10 27.40
N ARG A 377 6.06 -5.39 27.51
CA ARG A 377 6.99 -6.46 27.91
C ARG A 377 7.79 -7.02 26.74
N CYS A 378 7.35 -6.81 25.51
CA CYS A 378 8.07 -7.23 24.31
C CYS A 378 9.25 -6.27 24.03
N PRO A 379 10.46 -6.78 23.76
CA PRO A 379 11.53 -5.95 23.22
C PRO A 379 11.06 -5.24 21.96
N ILE A 380 11.30 -3.92 21.87
CA ILE A 380 10.76 -3.12 20.77
C ILE A 380 11.23 -3.61 19.39
N GLU A 381 12.44 -4.18 19.32
CA GLU A 381 13.03 -4.74 18.12
C GLU A 381 12.24 -5.95 17.57
N ASP A 382 11.54 -6.67 18.46
CA ASP A 382 10.79 -7.88 18.14
C ASP A 382 9.29 -7.59 17.91
N ILE A 383 8.79 -6.39 18.21
CA ILE A 383 7.35 -6.09 18.25
C ILE A 383 6.62 -6.44 16.94
N HIS A 384 7.30 -6.30 15.80
CA HIS A 384 6.76 -6.56 14.45
C HIS A 384 6.86 -8.01 13.98
N THR A 385 7.57 -8.86 14.75
CA THR A 385 7.82 -10.27 14.45
C THR A 385 7.36 -11.21 15.56
N ASP A 386 7.08 -10.70 16.75
CA ASP A 386 6.56 -11.47 17.88
C ASP A 386 5.09 -11.84 17.66
N PHE A 387 4.79 -13.13 17.73
CA PHE A 387 3.44 -13.66 17.51
C PHE A 387 2.44 -13.10 18.52
N ASN A 388 2.78 -13.06 19.81
CA ASN A 388 1.83 -12.62 20.84
C ASN A 388 1.49 -11.14 20.69
N CYS A 389 2.46 -10.31 20.29
CA CYS A 389 2.23 -8.91 20.02
C CYS A 389 1.37 -8.71 18.78
N GLN A 390 1.69 -9.36 17.66
CA GLN A 390 0.88 -9.22 16.45
C GLN A 390 -0.53 -9.76 16.63
N PHE A 391 -0.69 -10.85 17.36
CA PHE A 391 -2.01 -11.39 17.67
C PHE A 391 -2.78 -10.49 18.65
N SER A 392 -2.13 -9.99 19.71
CA SER A 392 -2.77 -9.02 20.63
C SER A 392 -3.19 -7.74 19.92
N LYS A 393 -2.39 -7.29 18.95
CA LYS A 393 -2.69 -6.12 18.11
C LYS A 393 -4.00 -6.33 17.34
N VAL A 394 -4.17 -7.48 16.69
CA VAL A 394 -5.39 -7.86 15.97
C VAL A 394 -6.58 -7.94 16.92
N ILE A 395 -6.48 -8.73 17.99
CA ILE A 395 -7.59 -8.97 18.91
C ILE A 395 -8.03 -7.67 19.59
N ARG A 396 -7.09 -6.85 20.09
CA ARG A 396 -7.41 -5.55 20.68
C ARG A 396 -8.11 -4.63 19.67
N ALA A 397 -7.66 -4.60 18.41
CA ALA A 397 -8.27 -3.76 17.38
C ALA A 397 -9.70 -4.20 17.06
N MET A 398 -9.95 -5.51 17.02
CA MET A 398 -11.30 -6.04 16.82
C MET A 398 -12.24 -5.74 17.99
N LEU A 399 -11.71 -5.69 19.22
CA LEU A 399 -12.49 -5.45 20.43
C LEU A 399 -12.63 -3.97 20.81
N SER A 400 -11.82 -3.05 20.28
CA SER A 400 -11.82 -1.66 20.76
C SER A 400 -12.99 -0.83 20.23
N GLY A 401 -13.50 -1.15 19.05
CA GLY A 401 -14.48 -0.32 18.32
C GLY A 401 -13.86 0.86 17.57
N ASP A 402 -12.54 1.07 17.66
CA ASP A 402 -11.84 2.16 16.96
C ASP A 402 -11.92 2.02 15.42
N TYR A 403 -12.14 0.78 14.95
CA TYR A 403 -12.22 0.42 13.54
C TYR A 403 -13.62 -0.11 13.19
N SER A 404 -14.65 0.39 13.88
CA SER A 404 -16.05 0.03 13.64
C SER A 404 -16.96 1.14 14.19
N SER A 405 -17.15 2.18 13.40
CA SER A 405 -17.87 3.41 13.75
C SER A 405 -18.75 3.89 12.61
N GLU A 406 -20.02 4.17 12.90
CA GLU A 406 -20.93 4.80 11.93
C GLU A 406 -20.43 6.19 11.50
N ALA A 407 -19.71 6.90 12.38
CA ALA A 407 -19.25 8.26 12.14
C ALA A 407 -18.00 8.35 11.25
N ASP A 408 -17.25 7.26 11.07
CA ASP A 408 -16.04 7.22 10.26
C ASP A 408 -15.98 5.96 9.37
N PRO A 409 -16.79 5.91 8.29
CA PRO A 409 -16.83 4.77 7.39
C PRO A 409 -15.48 4.43 6.75
N SER A 410 -14.59 5.42 6.57
CA SER A 410 -13.28 5.24 5.94
C SER A 410 -12.33 4.34 6.71
N HIS A 411 -12.53 4.20 8.03
CA HIS A 411 -11.62 3.45 8.91
C HIS A 411 -12.28 2.24 9.58
N ASN A 412 -13.37 1.73 9.01
CA ASN A 412 -14.18 0.65 9.60
C ASN A 412 -13.65 -0.78 9.40
N SER A 413 -12.37 -0.92 9.11
CA SER A 413 -11.77 -2.24 8.92
C SER A 413 -10.28 -2.21 9.19
N ILE A 414 -9.73 -3.39 9.49
CA ILE A 414 -8.28 -3.58 9.65
C ILE A 414 -7.73 -4.53 8.59
N LYS A 415 -6.48 -4.29 8.19
CA LYS A 415 -5.69 -5.12 7.28
C LYS A 415 -4.62 -5.88 8.09
N PRO A 416 -4.86 -7.12 8.56
CA PRO A 416 -3.94 -7.86 9.44
C PRO A 416 -2.74 -8.48 8.70
N LEU A 417 -2.10 -7.73 7.79
CA LEU A 417 -1.00 -8.23 6.94
C LEU A 417 0.24 -8.63 7.76
N GLN A 418 0.61 -7.80 8.73
CA GLN A 418 1.76 -8.07 9.60
C GLN A 418 1.54 -9.35 10.44
N PHE A 419 0.32 -9.54 10.95
CA PHE A 419 -0.05 -10.77 11.64
C PHE A 419 -0.03 -11.99 10.69
N LYS A 420 -0.61 -11.89 9.48
CA LYS A 420 -0.58 -12.97 8.48
C LYS A 420 0.86 -13.44 8.25
N ARG A 421 1.80 -12.51 8.03
CA ARG A 421 3.22 -12.84 7.85
C ARG A 421 3.81 -13.54 9.06
N VAL A 422 3.56 -13.03 10.27
CA VAL A 422 4.13 -13.59 11.51
C VAL A 422 3.55 -14.95 11.84
N ALA A 423 2.23 -15.12 11.72
CA ALA A 423 1.56 -16.40 11.96
C ALA A 423 1.97 -17.46 10.93
N ALA A 424 2.15 -17.07 9.66
CA ALA A 424 2.58 -17.97 8.61
C ALA A 424 4.07 -18.35 8.72
N GLY A 425 4.93 -17.43 9.13
CA GLY A 425 6.38 -17.63 9.15
C GLY A 425 6.89 -18.15 7.80
N ASN A 426 7.57 -19.30 7.82
CA ASN A 426 8.07 -19.99 6.62
C ASN A 426 7.20 -21.21 6.23
N HIS A 427 5.95 -21.27 6.68
CA HIS A 427 5.07 -22.41 6.43
C HIS A 427 4.68 -22.48 4.94
N ARG A 428 4.94 -23.63 4.29
CA ARG A 428 4.83 -23.79 2.83
C ARG A 428 3.47 -23.41 2.22
N GLU A 429 2.39 -23.53 3.00
CA GLU A 429 1.04 -23.19 2.56
C GLU A 429 0.64 -21.77 3.01
N PHE A 430 0.59 -21.51 4.31
CA PHE A 430 0.20 -20.21 4.88
C PHE A 430 1.12 -19.04 4.57
N SER A 431 2.40 -19.29 4.23
CA SER A 431 3.31 -18.23 3.77
C SER A 431 3.03 -17.80 2.33
N THR A 432 2.06 -18.42 1.65
CA THR A 432 1.64 -18.10 0.28
C THR A 432 0.32 -17.35 0.27
N SER A 433 -0.05 -16.82 -0.91
CA SER A 433 -1.33 -16.13 -1.14
C SER A 433 -2.45 -17.04 -1.64
N LYS A 434 -2.31 -18.37 -1.48
CA LYS A 434 -3.33 -19.35 -1.90
C LYS A 434 -4.49 -19.40 -0.90
N GLN A 435 -5.64 -19.88 -1.36
CA GLN A 435 -6.73 -20.28 -0.48
C GLN A 435 -6.29 -21.48 0.36
N GLN A 436 -6.69 -21.48 1.64
CA GLN A 436 -6.29 -22.50 2.60
C GLN A 436 -7.49 -23.00 3.40
N ASP A 437 -7.33 -24.16 4.02
CA ASP A 437 -8.33 -24.76 4.89
C ASP A 437 -8.33 -24.09 6.28
N VAL A 438 -9.54 -23.91 6.84
CA VAL A 438 -9.75 -23.24 8.13
C VAL A 438 -9.37 -24.13 9.31
N GLU A 439 -9.63 -25.44 9.24
CA GLU A 439 -9.25 -26.38 10.30
C GLU A 439 -7.74 -26.54 10.38
N GLU A 440 -7.09 -26.63 9.21
CA GLU A 440 -5.63 -26.70 9.13
C GLU A 440 -4.97 -25.43 9.68
N TYR A 441 -5.55 -24.25 9.44
CA TYR A 441 -5.00 -22.99 9.94
C TYR A 441 -5.15 -22.81 11.46
N ILE A 442 -6.19 -23.39 12.07
CA ILE A 442 -6.40 -23.32 13.54
C ILE A 442 -5.38 -24.18 14.30
N ARG A 443 -4.94 -25.28 13.69
CA ARG A 443 -4.04 -26.27 14.31
C ARG A 443 -2.58 -25.86 14.27
#